data_AF-A0A7Z9GWP6-F1
#
_entry.id   AF-A0A7Z9GWP6-F1
#
_cell.length_a   1.000
_cell.length_b   1.000
_cell.length_c   1.000
_cell.angle_alpha   90.00
_cell.angle_beta   90.00
_cell.angle_gamma   90.00
#
_symmetry.space_group_name_H-M   'P 1'
#
loop_
_entity.id
_entity.type
_entity.pdbx_description
1 polymer ?
#
loop_
_entity_poly.entity_id
_entity_poly.type
_entity_poly.pdbx_seq_one_letter_code
_entity_poly.pdbx_strand_id
1 'polypeptide(L)'
;MSELSSYLPQRINSGPFVTSYSLPALQGKLGQQPWHLPICSLTTATSELAALGPLVLPPLYREAMDESLQTALVARISECFPCFQGTRQRTQVSDQLEVVQLPAGPAGEVQEGQIVAFSVDTAVEEHGPHLPLATDTIQSYGVLSQLAQEVPELHLVRPVDYGHLTWGLPFGMSVDITPELLTRYVTGFANAVCRALQPRALYVVDVHGSIVHREAIQEGLRQSECSQFAFRWLHEPLVEFAGERGDQHAGGVETVLVNRFNPALVDTDWWPGRIDELMAGQMDLATALGLSDDVRDFVAHVEQAEDRGTPCNGIVGVVENADQLDAELLLQRMLAVASDDLQSLGATLP
;
A
#
# COMPACT_ATOMS: atom_id res chain seq x y z
N MET A 1 11.64 -2.95 -18.32
CA MET A 1 11.06 -2.50 -17.04
C MET A 1 11.47 -3.49 -15.96
N SER A 2 12.32 -3.08 -15.01
CA SER A 2 12.48 -3.65 -13.65
C SER A 2 13.40 -2.71 -12.87
N GLU A 3 12.90 -1.51 -12.60
CA GLU A 3 13.47 -0.55 -11.62
C GLU A 3 12.72 -0.70 -10.27
N LEU A 4 12.14 -1.88 -10.03
CA LEU A 4 11.33 -2.15 -8.84
C LEU A 4 12.15 -2.05 -7.55
N SER A 5 13.40 -2.52 -7.58
CA SER A 5 14.31 -2.42 -6.43
C SER A 5 14.66 -0.99 -6.06
N SER A 6 14.68 -0.06 -7.03
CA SER A 6 14.91 1.36 -6.77
C SER A 6 13.62 2.07 -6.34
N TYR A 7 12.45 1.53 -6.70
CA TYR A 7 11.13 2.07 -6.34
C TYR A 7 10.69 1.68 -4.93
N LEU A 8 10.86 0.41 -4.58
CA LEU A 8 10.44 -0.11 -3.27
C LEU A 8 11.39 0.36 -2.15
N PRO A 9 10.86 0.68 -0.96
CA PRO A 9 11.69 1.08 0.17
C PRO A 9 12.78 0.05 0.50
N GLN A 10 14.01 0.53 0.69
CA GLN A 10 15.13 -0.30 1.14
C GLN A 10 15.51 -0.05 2.60
N ARG A 11 15.06 1.07 3.17
CA ARG A 11 15.28 1.49 4.55
C ARG A 11 14.18 2.47 4.96
N ILE A 12 13.63 2.29 6.15
CA ILE A 12 12.61 3.19 6.70
C ILE A 12 13.17 4.60 6.91
N ASN A 13 12.31 5.60 6.79
CA ASN A 13 12.58 7.02 6.99
C ASN A 13 13.70 7.58 6.09
N SER A 14 13.83 7.06 4.87
CA SER A 14 14.89 7.45 3.95
C SER A 14 14.42 7.58 2.51
N GLY A 15 15.18 8.33 1.71
CA GLY A 15 14.88 8.54 0.29
C GLY A 15 13.79 9.58 0.05
N PRO A 16 13.41 9.78 -1.23
CA PRO A 16 12.46 10.82 -1.62
C PRO A 16 10.99 10.38 -1.53
N PHE A 17 10.71 9.08 -1.51
CA PHE A 17 9.35 8.56 -1.55
C PHE A 17 8.71 8.54 -0.17
N VAL A 18 7.54 9.14 -0.02
CA VAL A 18 6.81 9.20 1.26
C VAL A 18 6.47 7.81 1.79
N THR A 19 6.31 6.84 0.90
CA THR A 19 6.02 5.45 1.22
C THR A 19 7.12 4.75 2.01
N SER A 20 8.33 5.30 2.02
CA SER A 20 9.47 4.79 2.79
C SER A 20 9.48 5.28 4.24
N TYR A 21 8.57 6.16 4.66
CA TYR A 21 8.59 6.79 5.98
C TYR A 21 7.48 6.25 6.88
N SER A 22 7.75 6.26 8.19
CA SER A 22 6.73 6.08 9.24
C SER A 22 5.89 7.35 9.43
N LEU A 23 4.76 7.20 10.12
CA LEU A 23 3.87 8.31 10.46
C LEU A 23 4.60 9.43 11.25
N PRO A 24 5.32 9.17 12.35
CA PRO A 24 6.01 10.22 13.11
C PRO A 24 7.06 10.96 12.28
N ALA A 25 7.79 10.25 11.41
CA ALA A 25 8.81 10.86 10.57
C ALA A 25 8.21 11.79 9.51
N LEU A 26 7.03 11.47 8.96
CA LEU A 26 6.31 12.34 8.03
C LEU A 26 5.63 13.52 8.74
N GLN A 27 5.05 13.31 9.91
CA GLN A 27 4.50 14.39 10.72
C GLN A 27 5.58 15.44 11.03
N GLY A 28 6.80 14.99 11.31
CA GLY A 28 7.96 15.86 11.50
C GLY A 28 8.40 16.63 10.24
N LYS A 29 7.79 16.42 9.06
CA LYS A 29 8.08 17.13 7.80
C LYS A 29 6.96 18.08 7.35
N LEU A 30 5.81 18.07 8.02
CA LEU A 30 4.70 18.98 7.74
C LEU A 30 5.17 20.45 7.78
N GLY A 31 4.72 21.26 6.83
CA GLY A 31 5.04 22.67 6.74
C GLY A 31 6.46 23.00 6.26
N GLN A 32 7.30 22.01 5.95
CA GLN A 32 8.70 22.24 5.58
C GLN A 32 8.91 22.45 4.08
N GLN A 33 8.17 21.72 3.25
CA GLN A 33 8.32 21.70 1.79
C GLN A 33 7.09 21.09 1.12
N PRO A 34 6.83 21.35 -0.18
CA PRO A 34 5.69 20.78 -0.87
C PRO A 34 5.78 19.26 -1.03
N TRP A 35 4.62 18.64 -1.18
CA TRP A 35 4.45 17.23 -1.52
C TRP A 35 4.24 17.11 -3.02
N HIS A 36 4.98 16.24 -3.70
CA HIS A 36 4.83 16.08 -5.15
C HIS A 36 4.01 14.83 -5.47
N LEU A 37 2.91 14.99 -6.21
CA LEU A 37 2.10 13.90 -6.78
C LEU A 37 2.43 13.76 -8.28
N PRO A 38 3.25 12.79 -8.69
CA PRO A 38 3.55 12.58 -10.10
C PRO A 38 2.35 12.00 -10.85
N ILE A 39 2.13 12.48 -12.08
CA ILE A 39 1.33 11.82 -13.10
C ILE A 39 2.27 11.46 -14.24
N CYS A 40 2.53 10.16 -14.44
CA CYS A 40 3.62 9.68 -15.27
C CYS A 40 3.21 8.49 -16.15
N SER A 41 4.11 8.06 -17.03
CA SER A 41 3.93 6.84 -17.81
C SER A 41 4.35 5.60 -17.02
N LEU A 42 3.75 4.45 -17.35
CA LEU A 42 4.19 3.14 -16.82
C LEU A 42 5.68 2.85 -17.04
N THR A 43 6.31 3.50 -18.01
CA THR A 43 7.75 3.37 -18.34
C THR A 43 8.65 4.45 -17.73
N THR A 44 8.11 5.47 -17.06
CA THR A 44 8.90 6.52 -16.40
C THR A 44 9.85 5.91 -15.37
N ALA A 45 11.13 6.28 -15.43
CA ALA A 45 12.14 5.72 -14.55
C ALA A 45 11.99 6.21 -13.10
N THR A 46 12.29 5.35 -12.14
CA THR A 46 12.25 5.70 -10.71
C THR A 46 13.12 6.91 -10.38
N SER A 47 14.29 7.04 -11.03
CA SER A 47 15.19 8.19 -10.84
C SER A 47 14.56 9.52 -11.27
N GLU A 48 13.69 9.50 -12.28
CA GLU A 48 12.97 10.71 -12.72
C GLU A 48 11.92 11.12 -11.68
N LEU A 49 11.21 10.15 -11.09
CA LEU A 49 10.29 10.41 -9.98
C LEU A 49 11.02 10.94 -8.75
N ALA A 50 12.12 10.30 -8.37
CA ALA A 50 12.97 10.72 -7.26
C ALA A 50 13.55 12.14 -7.42
N ALA A 51 13.76 12.58 -8.66
CA ALA A 51 14.27 13.92 -8.97
C ALA A 51 13.23 15.04 -8.78
N LEU A 52 11.94 14.71 -8.58
CA LEU A 52 10.89 15.71 -8.37
C LEU A 52 11.07 16.47 -7.05
N GLY A 53 11.62 15.82 -6.03
CA GLY A 53 11.86 16.44 -4.75
C GLY A 53 12.09 15.45 -3.62
N PRO A 54 12.19 15.95 -2.39
CA PRO A 54 12.43 15.13 -1.19
C PRO A 54 11.18 14.46 -0.61
N LEU A 55 9.98 14.83 -1.07
CA LEU A 55 8.70 14.24 -0.66
C LEU A 55 7.83 13.96 -1.88
N VAL A 56 7.92 12.73 -2.38
CA VAL A 56 7.28 12.27 -3.60
C VAL A 56 6.27 11.19 -3.22
N LEU A 57 5.00 11.43 -3.53
CA LEU A 57 3.97 10.41 -3.46
C LEU A 57 4.16 9.37 -4.59
N PRO A 58 3.62 8.15 -4.44
CA PRO A 58 3.47 7.23 -5.56
C PRO A 58 2.86 7.90 -6.79
N PRO A 59 3.25 7.53 -8.01
CA PRO A 59 2.70 8.14 -9.20
C PRO A 59 1.27 7.65 -9.47
N LEU A 60 0.47 8.51 -10.08
CA LEU A 60 -0.64 8.07 -10.90
C LEU A 60 -0.15 7.80 -12.33
N TYR A 61 -0.68 6.73 -12.94
CA TYR A 61 -0.29 6.28 -14.27
C TYR A 61 -1.24 6.82 -15.34
N ARG A 62 -0.69 7.63 -16.26
CA ARG A 62 -1.43 8.28 -17.34
C ARG A 62 -2.21 7.28 -18.19
N GLU A 63 -1.60 6.14 -18.51
CA GLU A 63 -2.22 5.12 -19.37
C GLU A 63 -3.39 4.39 -18.69
N ALA A 64 -3.50 4.50 -17.37
CA ALA A 64 -4.54 3.88 -16.56
C ALA A 64 -5.75 4.80 -16.32
N MET A 65 -5.76 6.02 -16.88
CA MET A 65 -6.79 7.02 -16.59
C MET A 65 -7.27 7.73 -17.85
N ASP A 66 -8.56 8.04 -17.90
CA ASP A 66 -9.07 9.13 -18.72
C ASP A 66 -9.01 10.47 -17.95
N GLU A 67 -9.35 11.57 -18.61
CA GLU A 67 -9.32 12.91 -18.00
C GLU A 67 -10.25 13.02 -16.78
N SER A 68 -11.40 12.35 -16.82
CA SER A 68 -12.38 12.36 -15.72
C SER A 68 -11.84 11.63 -14.49
N LEU A 69 -11.28 10.43 -14.67
CA LEU A 69 -10.70 9.63 -13.60
C LEU A 69 -9.49 10.31 -12.99
N GLN A 70 -8.60 10.87 -13.82
CA GLN A 70 -7.45 11.64 -13.33
C GLN A 70 -7.91 12.80 -12.45
N THR A 71 -8.90 13.57 -12.91
CA THR A 71 -9.45 14.70 -12.13
C THR A 71 -10.04 14.24 -10.80
N ALA A 72 -10.81 13.14 -10.81
CA ALA A 72 -11.43 12.60 -9.60
C ALA A 72 -10.39 12.07 -8.60
N LEU A 73 -9.38 11.33 -9.07
CA LEU A 73 -8.30 10.80 -8.23
C LEU A 73 -7.47 11.93 -7.62
N VAL A 74 -7.06 12.93 -8.40
CA VAL A 74 -6.31 14.08 -7.89
C VAL A 74 -7.12 14.84 -6.83
N ALA A 75 -8.41 15.08 -7.09
CA ALA A 75 -9.29 15.74 -6.13
C ALA A 75 -9.37 14.93 -4.82
N ARG A 76 -9.61 13.61 -4.93
CA ARG A 76 -9.73 12.74 -3.76
C ARG A 76 -8.43 12.62 -2.96
N ILE A 77 -7.29 12.52 -3.62
CA ILE A 77 -5.97 12.53 -2.95
C ILE A 77 -5.75 13.86 -2.22
N SER A 78 -6.15 14.99 -2.82
CA SER A 78 -6.03 16.32 -2.21
C SER A 78 -6.96 16.52 -1.00
N GLU A 79 -8.09 15.81 -0.97
CA GLU A 79 -8.97 15.76 0.20
C GLU A 79 -8.31 14.97 1.35
N CYS A 80 -7.59 13.90 1.04
CA CYS A 80 -7.02 13.00 2.05
C CYS A 80 -5.65 13.42 2.59
N PHE A 81 -4.77 13.91 1.74
CA PHE A 81 -3.35 14.05 2.04
C PHE A 81 -2.91 15.53 2.12
N PRO A 82 -1.96 15.91 3.01
CA PRO A 82 -1.32 15.08 4.04
C PRO A 82 -2.19 14.84 5.27
N CYS A 83 -3.28 15.59 5.41
CA CYS A 83 -4.25 15.43 6.52
C CYS A 83 -5.66 15.44 5.94
N PHE A 84 -6.49 14.49 6.37
CA PHE A 84 -7.84 14.32 5.83
C PHE A 84 -8.69 15.58 6.08
N GLN A 85 -9.48 15.96 5.08
CA GLN A 85 -10.38 17.10 5.16
C GLN A 85 -11.39 16.90 6.29
N GLY A 86 -11.46 17.87 7.20
CA GLY A 86 -12.32 17.82 8.39
C GLY A 86 -11.58 17.51 9.69
N THR A 87 -10.30 17.14 9.61
CA THR A 87 -9.43 17.04 10.80
C THR A 87 -8.94 18.41 11.26
N ARG A 88 -8.67 18.55 12.56
CA ARG A 88 -8.04 19.71 13.18
C ARG A 88 -6.66 19.97 12.58
N GLN A 89 -5.87 18.93 12.35
CA GLN A 89 -4.53 19.04 11.76
C GLN A 89 -4.57 19.70 10.38
N ARG A 90 -5.56 19.35 9.53
CA ARG A 90 -5.75 20.00 8.22
C ARG A 90 -5.96 21.52 8.31
N THR A 91 -6.57 22.02 9.40
CA THR A 91 -6.75 23.47 9.61
C THR A 91 -5.48 24.20 10.05
N GLN A 92 -4.48 23.47 10.53
CA GLN A 92 -3.24 24.01 11.08
C GLN A 92 -2.08 23.94 10.09
N VAL A 93 -2.23 23.15 9.02
CA VAL A 93 -1.20 22.88 8.02
C VAL A 93 -1.50 23.68 6.74
N SER A 94 -0.50 24.38 6.21
CA SER A 94 -0.57 25.13 4.94
C SER A 94 0.16 24.42 3.79
N ASP A 95 0.40 23.11 3.92
CA ASP A 95 1.13 22.33 2.93
C ASP A 95 0.44 22.30 1.58
N GLN A 96 1.26 22.28 0.53
CA GLN A 96 0.81 22.24 -0.84
C GLN A 96 1.12 20.88 -1.44
N LEU A 97 0.08 20.20 -1.94
CA LEU A 97 0.23 19.05 -2.81
C LEU A 97 0.36 19.56 -4.25
N GLU A 98 1.56 19.45 -4.80
CA GLU A 98 1.88 19.84 -6.17
C GLU A 98 1.71 18.66 -7.11
N VAL A 99 0.74 18.76 -8.03
CA VAL A 99 0.55 17.75 -9.08
C VAL A 99 1.53 18.01 -10.21
N VAL A 100 2.42 17.05 -10.47
CA VAL A 100 3.48 17.17 -11.48
C VAL A 100 3.19 16.26 -12.67
N GLN A 101 2.90 16.87 -13.82
CA GLN A 101 2.69 16.14 -15.08
C GLN A 101 4.04 15.85 -15.75
N LEU A 102 4.43 14.58 -15.79
CA LEU A 102 5.62 14.14 -16.49
C LEU A 102 5.32 13.85 -17.98
N PRO A 103 6.30 14.02 -18.88
CA PRO A 103 6.15 13.66 -20.29
C PRO A 103 5.71 12.21 -20.47
N ALA A 104 4.99 11.93 -21.56
CA ALA A 104 4.71 10.57 -21.94
C ALA A 104 6.02 9.82 -22.24
N GLY A 105 6.17 8.65 -21.64
CA GLY A 105 7.30 7.75 -21.90
C GLY A 105 7.12 6.98 -23.20
N PRO A 106 8.16 6.28 -23.67
CA PRO A 106 8.02 5.33 -24.77
C PRO A 106 7.06 4.20 -24.38
N ALA A 107 6.52 3.52 -25.39
CA ALA A 107 5.80 2.26 -25.17
C ALA A 107 6.71 1.25 -24.46
N GLY A 108 6.13 0.43 -23.59
CA GLY A 108 6.84 -0.66 -22.93
C GLY A 108 7.43 -1.65 -23.93
N GLU A 109 8.46 -2.38 -23.51
CA GLU A 109 8.96 -3.51 -24.28
C GLU A 109 7.97 -4.67 -24.14
N VAL A 110 7.52 -5.23 -25.27
CA VAL A 110 6.61 -6.38 -25.29
C VAL A 110 7.28 -7.58 -24.60
N GLN A 111 6.54 -8.22 -23.69
CA GLN A 111 6.94 -9.40 -22.93
C GLN A 111 5.97 -10.54 -23.20
N GLU A 112 5.79 -10.88 -24.48
CA GLU A 112 4.77 -11.83 -24.93
C GLU A 112 4.99 -13.21 -24.28
N GLY A 113 3.90 -13.78 -23.73
CA GLY A 113 3.91 -15.13 -23.15
C GLY A 113 4.23 -15.21 -21.65
N GLN A 114 4.61 -14.11 -20.99
CA GLN A 114 4.87 -14.07 -19.54
C GLN A 114 3.57 -13.94 -18.71
N ILE A 115 3.65 -14.33 -17.43
CA ILE A 115 2.67 -13.95 -16.40
C ILE A 115 3.16 -12.64 -15.81
N VAL A 116 2.38 -11.56 -15.96
CA VAL A 116 2.75 -10.27 -15.38
C VAL A 116 2.08 -10.14 -14.02
N ALA A 117 2.88 -9.84 -12.99
CA ALA A 117 2.41 -9.68 -11.63
C ALA A 117 2.65 -8.28 -11.07
N PHE A 118 1.68 -7.82 -10.29
CA PHE A 118 1.72 -6.59 -9.52
C PHE A 118 0.76 -6.70 -8.34
N SER A 119 0.99 -5.89 -7.33
CA SER A 119 0.03 -5.73 -6.25
C SER A 119 -0.87 -4.52 -6.44
N VAL A 120 -2.04 -4.58 -5.81
CA VAL A 120 -2.92 -3.44 -5.60
C VAL A 120 -3.06 -3.28 -4.09
N ASP A 121 -2.16 -2.49 -3.52
CA ASP A 121 -2.04 -2.27 -2.07
C ASP A 121 -2.17 -0.77 -1.77
N THR A 122 -2.70 -0.42 -0.60
CA THR A 122 -2.75 0.97 -0.12
C THR A 122 -1.39 1.43 0.41
N ALA A 123 -0.47 1.75 -0.49
CA ALA A 123 0.90 2.13 -0.12
C ALA A 123 1.01 3.51 0.59
N VAL A 124 -0.04 4.32 0.54
CA VAL A 124 -0.17 5.58 1.29
C VAL A 124 -1.19 5.38 2.39
N GLU A 125 -0.83 4.57 3.38
CA GLU A 125 -1.58 4.28 4.60
C GLU A 125 -0.60 4.25 5.77
N GLU A 126 -0.86 5.03 6.81
CA GLU A 126 -0.04 4.95 8.02
C GLU A 126 -0.13 3.57 8.64
N HIS A 127 0.99 3.05 9.15
CA HIS A 127 1.05 1.73 9.78
C HIS A 127 1.69 1.86 11.16
N GLY A 128 1.14 2.78 11.94
CA GLY A 128 1.64 3.11 13.25
C GLY A 128 3.02 3.77 13.26
N PRO A 129 3.64 3.89 14.44
CA PRO A 129 4.90 4.61 14.60
C PRO A 129 6.13 3.91 14.03
N HIS A 130 6.08 2.58 13.86
CA HIS A 130 7.26 1.74 13.64
C HIS A 130 7.38 1.16 12.23
N LEU A 131 6.32 1.18 11.42
CA LEU A 131 6.32 0.65 10.05
C LEU A 131 6.18 1.78 9.01
N PRO A 132 6.66 1.57 7.78
CA PRO A 132 6.56 2.56 6.71
C PRO A 132 5.16 2.53 6.09
N LEU A 133 4.76 3.60 5.37
CA LEU A 133 3.43 3.61 4.74
C LEU A 133 3.23 2.47 3.73
N ALA A 134 4.28 2.05 3.01
CA ALA A 134 4.20 0.93 2.05
C ALA A 134 4.24 -0.46 2.70
N THR A 135 3.81 -0.62 3.95
CA THR A 135 3.80 -1.91 4.66
C THR A 135 3.12 -3.01 3.84
N ASP A 136 1.96 -2.71 3.26
CA ASP A 136 1.23 -3.65 2.41
C ASP A 136 2.03 -4.04 1.15
N THR A 137 2.50 -3.04 0.40
CA THR A 137 3.31 -3.23 -0.80
C THR A 137 4.60 -4.01 -0.53
N ILE A 138 5.26 -3.76 0.61
CA ILE A 138 6.48 -4.48 1.01
C ILE A 138 6.19 -5.97 1.18
N GLN A 139 5.07 -6.33 1.80
CA GLN A 139 4.69 -7.73 2.00
C GLN A 139 4.36 -8.42 0.68
N SER A 140 3.53 -7.79 -0.16
CA SER A 140 3.18 -8.29 -1.49
C SER A 140 4.42 -8.52 -2.36
N TYR A 141 5.32 -7.53 -2.45
CA TYR A 141 6.54 -7.67 -3.25
C TYR A 141 7.60 -8.55 -2.61
N GLY A 142 7.57 -8.73 -1.28
CA GLY A 142 8.38 -9.74 -0.60
C GLY A 142 8.07 -11.15 -1.11
N VAL A 143 6.78 -11.49 -1.19
CA VAL A 143 6.32 -12.78 -1.76
C VAL A 143 6.60 -12.85 -3.26
N LEU A 144 6.18 -11.85 -4.04
CA LEU A 144 6.34 -11.85 -5.49
C LEU A 144 7.82 -11.92 -5.92
N SER A 145 8.72 -11.23 -5.22
CA SER A 145 10.15 -11.25 -5.51
C SER A 145 10.79 -12.59 -5.22
N GLN A 146 10.33 -13.31 -4.20
CA GLN A 146 10.81 -14.67 -3.93
C GLN A 146 10.30 -15.65 -5.00
N LEU A 147 9.02 -15.57 -5.37
CA LEU A 147 8.47 -16.39 -6.47
C LEU A 147 9.17 -16.11 -7.81
N ALA A 148 9.48 -14.86 -8.12
CA ALA A 148 10.16 -14.49 -9.37
C ALA A 148 11.60 -15.03 -9.46
N GLN A 149 12.22 -15.44 -8.35
CA GLN A 149 13.51 -16.14 -8.37
C GLN A 149 13.37 -17.60 -8.81
N GLU A 150 12.20 -18.19 -8.60
CA GLU A 150 11.91 -19.61 -8.85
C GLU A 150 11.07 -19.83 -10.12
N VAL A 151 10.31 -18.83 -10.56
CA VAL A 151 9.39 -18.88 -11.70
C VAL A 151 9.86 -17.91 -12.81
N PRO A 152 10.62 -18.39 -13.81
CA PRO A 152 11.12 -17.55 -14.90
C PRO A 152 10.03 -16.86 -15.74
N GLU A 153 8.83 -17.42 -15.78
CA GLU A 153 7.67 -16.87 -16.48
C GLU A 153 7.03 -15.68 -15.75
N LEU A 154 7.36 -15.44 -14.48
CA LEU A 154 6.78 -14.39 -13.65
C LEU A 154 7.54 -13.06 -13.84
N HIS A 155 6.87 -12.07 -14.40
CA HIS A 155 7.41 -10.73 -14.61
C HIS A 155 6.75 -9.71 -13.70
N LEU A 156 7.54 -9.11 -12.81
CA LEU A 156 7.03 -8.12 -11.88
C LEU A 156 7.04 -6.72 -12.51
N VAL A 157 5.91 -6.00 -12.39
CA VAL A 157 5.81 -4.58 -12.76
C VAL A 157 5.53 -3.74 -11.52
N ARG A 158 5.43 -2.41 -11.65
CA ARG A 158 5.14 -1.53 -10.51
C ARG A 158 3.73 -1.78 -9.92
N PRO A 159 3.53 -1.52 -8.62
CA PRO A 159 2.21 -1.65 -7.99
C PRO A 159 1.23 -0.59 -8.46
N VAL A 160 -0.05 -0.86 -8.17
CA VAL A 160 -1.07 0.17 -7.97
C VAL A 160 -1.03 0.55 -6.49
N ASP A 161 -0.47 1.71 -6.17
CA ASP A 161 -0.17 2.15 -4.80
C ASP A 161 -1.35 2.86 -4.07
N TYR A 162 -2.48 3.00 -4.75
CA TYR A 162 -3.65 3.70 -4.24
C TYR A 162 -4.86 2.77 -4.22
N GLY A 163 -5.55 2.72 -3.08
CA GLY A 163 -6.78 1.97 -2.95
C GLY A 163 -7.74 2.50 -1.90
N HIS A 164 -8.67 1.65 -1.48
CA HIS A 164 -9.65 1.95 -0.46
C HIS A 164 -9.06 1.69 0.93
N LEU A 165 -9.16 2.65 1.85
CA LEU A 165 -8.68 2.49 3.23
C LEU A 165 -9.80 2.12 4.19
N THR A 166 -9.41 1.50 5.30
CA THR A 166 -10.32 1.21 6.41
C THR A 166 -10.02 2.06 7.65
N TRP A 167 -8.74 2.32 7.96
CA TRP A 167 -8.36 2.88 9.27
C TRP A 167 -7.55 4.17 9.22
N GLY A 168 -6.66 4.38 8.25
CA GLY A 168 -5.60 5.41 8.35
C GLY A 168 -6.02 6.88 8.24
N LEU A 169 -7.19 7.22 7.68
CA LEU A 169 -7.58 8.62 7.42
C LEU A 169 -7.55 9.56 8.65
N PRO A 170 -8.05 9.15 9.84
CA PRO A 170 -8.04 9.99 11.05
C PRO A 170 -6.65 10.37 11.55
N PHE A 171 -5.62 9.60 11.21
CA PHE A 171 -4.25 9.75 11.70
C PHE A 171 -3.37 10.61 10.78
N GLY A 172 -3.84 10.88 9.56
CA GLY A 172 -3.11 11.60 8.52
C GLY A 172 -2.18 10.70 7.72
N MET A 173 -1.43 11.31 6.79
CA MET A 173 -0.48 10.66 5.89
C MET A 173 -1.04 9.44 5.12
N SER A 174 -2.37 9.43 4.93
CA SER A 174 -3.11 8.32 4.36
C SER A 174 -4.03 8.78 3.24
N VAL A 175 -4.24 7.95 2.22
CA VAL A 175 -5.07 8.23 1.04
C VAL A 175 -6.07 7.10 0.79
N ASP A 176 -7.35 7.45 0.82
CA ASP A 176 -8.45 6.59 0.40
C ASP A 176 -9.01 7.08 -0.94
N ILE A 177 -8.90 6.28 -2.00
CA ILE A 177 -9.47 6.61 -3.31
C ILE A 177 -10.90 6.10 -3.50
N THR A 178 -11.57 5.56 -2.48
CA THR A 178 -12.90 4.95 -2.55
C THR A 178 -12.97 3.69 -3.44
N PRO A 179 -13.97 2.81 -3.26
CA PRO A 179 -14.09 1.59 -4.06
C PRO A 179 -14.39 1.87 -5.54
N GLU A 180 -15.13 2.94 -5.83
CA GLU A 180 -15.50 3.30 -7.22
C GLU A 180 -14.29 3.76 -8.03
N LEU A 181 -13.47 4.67 -7.50
CA LEU A 181 -12.27 5.11 -8.23
C LEU A 181 -11.24 3.99 -8.29
N LEU A 182 -11.10 3.18 -7.23
CA LEU A 182 -10.22 2.01 -7.25
C LEU A 182 -10.62 1.05 -8.38
N THR A 183 -11.90 0.70 -8.48
CA THR A 183 -12.41 -0.17 -9.57
C THR A 183 -12.01 0.37 -10.94
N ARG A 184 -12.30 1.65 -11.20
CA ARG A 184 -11.96 2.31 -12.48
C ARG A 184 -10.45 2.34 -12.73
N TYR A 185 -9.67 2.58 -11.69
CA TYR A 185 -8.22 2.71 -11.81
C TYR A 185 -7.55 1.36 -12.04
N VAL A 186 -7.98 0.30 -11.35
CA VAL A 186 -7.54 -1.09 -11.60
C VAL A 186 -7.89 -1.53 -13.02
N THR A 187 -9.11 -1.25 -13.49
CA THR A 187 -9.51 -1.51 -14.88
C THR A 187 -8.54 -0.85 -15.86
N GLY A 188 -8.28 0.45 -15.69
CA GLY A 188 -7.38 1.20 -16.55
C GLY A 188 -5.94 0.70 -16.49
N PHE A 189 -5.44 0.39 -15.29
CA PHE A 189 -4.08 -0.09 -15.08
C PHE A 189 -3.85 -1.47 -15.70
N ALA A 190 -4.76 -2.43 -15.45
CA ALA A 190 -4.71 -3.75 -16.07
C ALA A 190 -4.71 -3.64 -17.60
N ASN A 191 -5.57 -2.78 -18.16
CA ASN A 191 -5.62 -2.52 -19.61
C ASN A 191 -4.32 -1.92 -20.13
N ALA A 192 -3.73 -0.96 -19.41
CA ALA A 192 -2.46 -0.35 -19.77
C ALA A 192 -1.32 -1.37 -19.77
N VAL A 193 -1.25 -2.24 -18.76
CA VAL A 193 -0.30 -3.34 -18.68
C VAL A 193 -0.50 -4.34 -19.83
N CYS A 194 -1.75 -4.74 -20.10
CA CYS A 194 -2.06 -5.66 -21.20
C CYS A 194 -1.64 -5.10 -22.56
N ARG A 195 -1.89 -3.82 -22.82
CA ARG A 195 -1.47 -3.16 -24.07
C ARG A 195 0.04 -3.00 -24.17
N ALA A 196 0.72 -2.69 -23.07
CA ALA A 196 2.16 -2.44 -23.07
C ALA A 196 2.98 -3.73 -23.17
N LEU A 197 2.58 -4.79 -22.47
CA LEU A 197 3.40 -5.99 -22.29
C LEU A 197 2.86 -7.23 -23.01
N GLN A 198 1.57 -7.25 -23.37
CA GLN A 198 0.89 -8.40 -23.98
C GLN A 198 1.11 -9.71 -23.20
N PRO A 199 0.84 -9.72 -21.89
CA PRO A 199 1.06 -10.90 -21.06
C PRO A 199 0.08 -12.03 -21.43
N ARG A 200 0.48 -13.27 -21.16
CA ARG A 200 -0.42 -14.43 -21.25
C ARG A 200 -1.48 -14.40 -20.15
N ALA A 201 -1.10 -13.94 -18.95
CA ALA A 201 -2.01 -13.77 -17.83
C ALA A 201 -1.54 -12.65 -16.89
N LEU A 202 -2.48 -12.07 -16.15
CA LEU A 202 -2.16 -11.20 -15.01
C LEU A 202 -2.25 -11.99 -13.70
N TYR A 203 -1.29 -11.79 -12.79
CA TYR A 203 -1.38 -12.27 -11.42
C TYR A 203 -1.38 -11.08 -10.47
N VAL A 204 -2.53 -10.81 -9.85
CA VAL A 204 -2.72 -9.62 -9.02
C VAL A 204 -2.83 -10.04 -7.58
N VAL A 205 -2.02 -9.42 -6.72
CA VAL A 205 -2.02 -9.72 -5.29
C VAL A 205 -2.42 -8.49 -4.46
N ASP A 206 -2.86 -8.76 -3.24
CA ASP A 206 -3.23 -7.77 -2.24
C ASP A 206 -2.98 -8.38 -0.86
N VAL A 207 -2.61 -7.57 0.13
CA VAL A 207 -2.58 -7.97 1.55
C VAL A 207 -3.57 -7.18 2.41
N HIS A 208 -4.12 -6.09 1.91
CA HIS A 208 -4.97 -5.18 2.65
C HIS A 208 -6.24 -5.88 3.19
N GLY A 209 -6.56 -5.68 4.48
CA GLY A 209 -7.60 -6.46 5.17
C GLY A 209 -9.04 -6.22 4.70
N SER A 210 -9.30 -5.16 3.93
CA SER A 210 -10.65 -4.71 3.58
C SER A 210 -11.34 -5.62 2.55
N ILE A 211 -12.53 -6.13 2.87
CA ILE A 211 -13.36 -6.89 1.91
C ILE A 211 -13.75 -6.00 0.72
N VAL A 212 -14.15 -4.76 1.00
CA VAL A 212 -14.61 -3.80 -0.01
C VAL A 212 -13.49 -3.46 -0.99
N HIS A 213 -12.25 -3.35 -0.51
CA HIS A 213 -11.07 -3.14 -1.35
C HIS A 213 -10.88 -4.31 -2.32
N ARG A 214 -10.89 -5.55 -1.81
CA ARG A 214 -10.74 -6.77 -2.61
C ARG A 214 -11.81 -6.93 -3.67
N GLU A 215 -13.07 -6.66 -3.33
CA GLU A 215 -14.19 -6.68 -4.27
C GLU A 215 -14.02 -5.66 -5.40
N ALA A 216 -13.54 -4.45 -5.08
CA ALA A 216 -13.25 -3.41 -6.07
C ALA A 216 -12.11 -3.81 -7.02
N ILE A 217 -11.03 -4.43 -6.52
CA ILE A 217 -9.96 -4.96 -7.37
C ILE A 217 -10.53 -6.02 -8.33
N GLN A 218 -11.25 -7.00 -7.80
CA GLN A 218 -11.82 -8.09 -8.60
C GLN A 218 -12.81 -7.59 -9.66
N GLU A 219 -13.64 -6.60 -9.32
CA GLU A 219 -14.52 -5.93 -10.29
C GLU A 219 -13.70 -5.22 -11.37
N GLY A 220 -12.65 -4.47 -11.00
CA GLY A 220 -11.79 -3.78 -11.95
C GLY A 220 -11.11 -4.74 -12.93
N LEU A 221 -10.59 -5.87 -12.43
CA LEU A 221 -10.00 -6.92 -13.27
C LEU A 221 -11.02 -7.55 -14.21
N ARG A 222 -12.26 -7.81 -13.76
CA ARG A 222 -13.34 -8.32 -14.63
C ARG A 222 -13.79 -7.33 -15.71
N GLN A 223 -13.70 -6.03 -15.45
CA GLN A 223 -14.00 -4.98 -16.43
C GLN A 223 -12.84 -4.71 -17.40
N SER A 224 -11.66 -5.24 -17.12
CA SER A 224 -10.49 -5.07 -17.96
C SER A 224 -10.57 -5.88 -19.27
N GLU A 225 -9.72 -5.54 -20.22
CA GLU A 225 -9.49 -6.23 -21.49
C GLU A 225 -8.66 -7.52 -21.29
N CYS A 226 -8.22 -7.80 -20.06
CA CYS A 226 -7.44 -9.00 -19.74
C CYS A 226 -8.32 -10.25 -19.77
N SER A 227 -8.03 -11.16 -20.69
CA SER A 227 -8.80 -12.41 -20.84
C SER A 227 -8.47 -13.48 -19.81
N GLN A 228 -7.28 -13.43 -19.19
CA GLN A 228 -6.82 -14.41 -18.23
C GLN A 228 -6.12 -13.72 -17.06
N PHE A 229 -6.69 -13.84 -15.86
CA PHE A 229 -6.08 -13.32 -14.64
C PHE A 229 -6.40 -14.21 -13.43
N ALA A 230 -5.57 -14.10 -12.41
CA ALA A 230 -5.89 -14.57 -11.06
C ALA A 230 -5.68 -13.43 -10.05
N PHE A 231 -6.50 -13.41 -9.00
CA PHE A 231 -6.39 -12.48 -7.89
C PHE A 231 -6.16 -13.26 -6.59
N ARG A 232 -5.24 -12.78 -5.74
CA ARG A 232 -4.91 -13.39 -4.45
C ARG A 232 -4.84 -12.35 -3.34
N TRP A 233 -5.68 -12.52 -2.32
CA TRP A 233 -5.41 -11.91 -1.02
C TRP A 233 -4.42 -12.79 -0.25
N LEU A 234 -3.16 -12.35 -0.15
CA LEU A 234 -2.05 -13.13 0.38
C LEU A 234 -2.14 -13.37 1.89
N HIS A 235 -2.92 -12.57 2.61
CA HIS A 235 -3.18 -12.75 4.04
C HIS A 235 -4.27 -13.79 4.35
N GLU A 236 -4.97 -14.33 3.34
CA GLU A 236 -5.98 -15.39 3.52
C GLU A 236 -5.51 -16.55 4.44
N PRO A 237 -4.33 -17.17 4.23
CA PRO A 237 -3.87 -18.27 5.07
C PRO A 237 -3.35 -17.83 6.45
N LEU A 238 -3.38 -16.52 6.75
CA LEU A 238 -2.87 -15.91 7.99
C LEU A 238 -3.98 -15.45 8.94
N VAL A 239 -5.25 -15.57 8.56
CA VAL A 239 -6.42 -15.07 9.32
C VAL A 239 -6.42 -15.53 10.79
N GLU A 240 -5.97 -16.76 11.08
CA GLU A 240 -5.88 -17.31 12.44
C GLU A 240 -4.78 -16.67 13.33
N PHE A 241 -3.81 -15.99 12.71
CA PHE A 241 -2.73 -15.27 13.38
C PHE A 241 -3.02 -13.78 13.52
N ALA A 242 -3.80 -13.23 12.58
CA ALA A 242 -4.16 -11.82 12.50
C ALA A 242 -5.59 -11.61 13.02
N GLY A 243 -6.55 -11.60 12.10
CA GLY A 243 -7.89 -11.11 12.37
C GLY A 243 -8.67 -11.86 13.44
N GLU A 244 -8.51 -13.18 13.56
CA GLU A 244 -9.15 -13.96 14.63
C GLU A 244 -8.60 -13.63 16.02
N ARG A 245 -7.41 -13.01 16.09
CA ARG A 245 -6.76 -12.54 17.32
C ARG A 245 -6.94 -11.05 17.56
N GLY A 246 -7.71 -10.37 16.71
CA GLY A 246 -7.90 -8.93 16.79
C GLY A 246 -6.74 -8.09 16.25
N ASP A 247 -5.75 -8.70 15.60
CA ASP A 247 -4.61 -8.04 14.94
C ASP A 247 -4.96 -7.76 13.47
N GLN A 248 -5.28 -6.51 13.13
CA GLN A 248 -5.85 -6.15 11.81
C GLN A 248 -5.05 -5.10 11.04
N HIS A 249 -4.28 -4.26 11.73
CA HIS A 249 -3.52 -3.19 11.09
C HIS A 249 -2.40 -2.69 12.01
N ALA A 250 -1.19 -2.60 11.45
CA ALA A 250 0.07 -2.23 12.06
C ALA A 250 0.46 -3.05 13.31
N GLY A 251 -0.15 -4.22 13.51
CA GLY A 251 0.12 -5.07 14.66
C GLY A 251 1.20 -6.12 14.40
N GLY A 252 1.11 -7.25 15.09
CA GLY A 252 2.18 -8.24 15.17
C GLY A 252 2.51 -8.88 13.83
N VAL A 253 1.49 -9.30 13.07
CA VAL A 253 1.66 -10.02 11.79
C VAL A 253 2.43 -9.20 10.77
N GLU A 254 2.01 -7.96 10.53
CA GLU A 254 2.69 -7.07 9.58
C GLU A 254 4.09 -6.72 10.06
N THR A 255 4.25 -6.47 11.36
CA THR A 255 5.55 -6.14 11.95
C THR A 255 6.58 -7.24 11.73
N VAL A 256 6.23 -8.50 12.02
CA VAL A 256 7.17 -9.62 11.85
C VAL A 256 7.42 -9.95 10.38
N LEU A 257 6.44 -9.77 9.49
CA LEU A 257 6.60 -9.98 8.05
C LEU A 257 7.49 -8.92 7.42
N VAL A 258 7.27 -7.62 7.68
CA VAL A 258 8.13 -6.53 7.20
C VAL A 258 9.57 -6.74 7.70
N ASN A 259 9.74 -7.05 8.99
CA ASN A 259 11.06 -7.36 9.55
C ASN A 259 11.72 -8.57 8.87
N ARG A 260 10.94 -9.63 8.55
CA ARG A 260 11.44 -10.83 7.88
C ARG A 260 11.86 -10.58 6.43
N PHE A 261 11.19 -9.67 5.73
CA PHE A 261 11.58 -9.28 4.37
C PHE A 261 12.80 -8.37 4.36
N ASN A 262 12.82 -7.34 5.21
CA ASN A 262 13.96 -6.46 5.37
C ASN A 262 13.95 -5.77 6.74
N PRO A 263 14.84 -6.15 7.69
CA PRO A 263 14.90 -5.54 9.01
C PRO A 263 15.17 -4.03 8.99
N ALA A 264 15.77 -3.48 7.93
CA ALA A 264 16.01 -2.04 7.80
C ALA A 264 14.72 -1.24 7.51
N LEU A 265 13.58 -1.90 7.29
CA LEU A 265 12.28 -1.28 7.08
C LEU A 265 11.46 -1.13 8.37
N VAL A 266 11.97 -1.60 9.51
CA VAL A 266 11.34 -1.37 10.80
C VAL A 266 12.09 -0.28 11.54
N ASP A 267 11.37 0.68 12.11
CA ASP A 267 11.99 1.81 12.81
C ASP A 267 12.53 1.37 14.18
N THR A 268 13.86 1.30 14.28
CA THR A 268 14.54 0.86 15.51
C THR A 268 14.42 1.86 16.66
N ASP A 269 14.01 3.10 16.39
CA ASP A 269 13.70 4.07 17.44
C ASP A 269 12.36 3.76 18.14
N TRP A 270 11.54 2.89 17.55
CA TRP A 270 10.26 2.42 18.10
C TRP A 270 10.27 0.93 18.43
N TRP A 271 10.66 0.08 17.49
CA TRP A 271 10.57 -1.37 17.62
C TRP A 271 11.93 -2.05 17.88
N PRO A 272 12.00 -3.04 18.79
CA PRO A 272 10.99 -3.46 19.75
C PRO A 272 11.01 -2.63 21.06
N GLY A 273 11.90 -1.64 21.15
CA GLY A 273 12.27 -1.00 22.42
C GLY A 273 11.18 -0.17 23.11
N ARG A 274 10.12 0.22 22.39
CA ARG A 274 9.01 1.06 22.89
C ARG A 274 7.66 0.34 22.80
N ILE A 275 7.65 -0.99 22.92
CA ILE A 275 6.43 -1.81 22.86
C ILE A 275 5.33 -1.32 23.80
N ASP A 276 5.67 -0.94 25.05
CA ASP A 276 4.70 -0.45 26.02
C ASP A 276 4.00 0.84 25.54
N GLU A 277 4.71 1.69 24.80
CA GLU A 277 4.14 2.93 24.22
C GLU A 277 3.28 2.62 22.99
N LEU A 278 3.67 1.64 22.16
CA LEU A 278 2.86 1.16 21.05
C LEU A 278 1.54 0.56 21.58
N MET A 279 1.62 -0.27 22.62
CA MET A 279 0.45 -0.88 23.25
C MET A 279 -0.47 0.16 23.91
N ALA A 280 0.10 1.19 24.54
CA ALA A 280 -0.69 2.23 25.18
C ALA A 280 -1.49 3.08 24.18
N GLY A 281 -1.03 3.19 22.93
CA GLY A 281 -1.67 3.98 21.88
C GLY A 281 -2.52 3.18 20.89
N GLN A 282 -2.49 1.85 20.91
CA GLN A 282 -3.27 1.04 19.96
C GLN A 282 -4.77 1.08 20.27
N MET A 283 -5.59 0.93 19.24
CA MET A 283 -7.04 0.79 19.35
C MET A 283 -7.43 -0.68 19.25
N ASP A 284 -8.37 -1.12 20.09
CA ASP A 284 -8.92 -2.47 19.95
C ASP A 284 -9.85 -2.57 18.72
N LEU A 285 -9.91 -3.75 18.13
CA LEU A 285 -10.68 -3.99 16.90
C LEU A 285 -12.18 -3.69 17.04
N ALA A 286 -12.79 -3.97 18.20
CA ALA A 286 -14.22 -3.74 18.38
C ALA A 286 -14.55 -2.25 18.37
N THR A 287 -13.69 -1.43 19.00
CA THR A 287 -13.79 0.03 18.94
C THR A 287 -13.62 0.54 17.52
N ALA A 288 -12.58 0.08 16.79
CA ALA A 288 -12.34 0.50 15.41
C ALA A 288 -13.51 0.17 14.47
N LEU A 289 -14.05 -1.06 14.55
CA LEU A 289 -15.23 -1.48 13.77
C LEU A 289 -16.48 -0.64 14.10
N GLY A 290 -16.64 -0.23 15.37
CA GLY A 290 -17.75 0.63 15.77
C GLY A 290 -17.65 2.06 15.23
N LEU A 291 -16.46 2.49 14.79
CA LEU A 291 -16.19 3.83 14.27
C LEU A 291 -16.08 3.88 12.74
N SER A 292 -15.85 2.74 12.07
CA SER A 292 -15.58 2.69 10.63
C SER A 292 -16.75 3.11 9.73
N ASP A 293 -17.98 3.13 10.26
CA ASP A 293 -19.18 3.50 9.49
C ASP A 293 -19.27 5.01 9.21
N ASP A 294 -18.69 5.88 10.07
CA ASP A 294 -18.61 7.33 9.84
C ASP A 294 -17.21 7.85 10.22
N VAL A 295 -16.45 8.20 9.17
CA VAL A 295 -15.09 8.75 9.32
C VAL A 295 -15.03 9.97 10.25
N ARG A 296 -16.10 10.76 10.38
CA ARG A 296 -16.12 11.94 11.27
C ARG A 296 -16.17 11.53 12.73
N ASP A 297 -16.90 10.48 13.06
CA ASP A 297 -16.96 9.94 14.42
C ASP A 297 -15.60 9.34 14.79
N PHE A 298 -14.94 8.68 13.83
CA PHE A 298 -13.58 8.17 14.02
C PHE A 298 -12.57 9.31 14.22
N VAL A 299 -12.58 10.34 13.37
CA VAL A 299 -11.74 11.55 13.55
C VAL A 299 -11.98 12.18 14.93
N ALA A 300 -13.24 12.36 15.33
CA ALA A 300 -13.58 12.93 16.63
C ALA A 300 -13.06 12.06 17.79
N HIS A 301 -13.11 10.73 17.66
CA HIS A 301 -12.55 9.82 18.66
C HIS A 301 -11.04 10.01 18.83
N VAL A 302 -10.29 10.01 17.72
CA VAL A 302 -8.83 10.15 17.72
C VAL A 302 -8.39 11.49 18.32
N GLU A 303 -9.01 12.59 17.89
CA GLU A 303 -8.68 13.92 18.42
C GLU A 303 -9.02 14.09 19.91
N GLN A 304 -10.15 13.51 20.36
CA GLN A 304 -10.48 13.55 21.78
C GLN A 304 -9.54 12.69 22.63
N ALA A 305 -9.00 11.60 22.06
CA ALA A 305 -8.01 10.78 22.73
C ALA A 305 -6.70 11.56 22.94
N GLU A 306 -6.28 12.33 21.94
CA GLU A 306 -5.16 13.28 22.05
C GLU A 306 -5.42 14.35 23.13
N ASP A 307 -6.60 14.98 23.13
CA ASP A 307 -6.97 16.01 24.12
C ASP A 307 -6.98 15.49 25.57
N ARG A 308 -7.22 14.20 25.77
CA ARG A 308 -7.19 13.53 27.09
C ARG A 308 -5.78 13.07 27.51
N GLY A 309 -4.78 13.23 26.66
CA GLY A 309 -3.41 12.76 26.91
C GLY A 309 -3.22 11.26 26.71
N THR A 310 -4.10 10.62 25.94
CA THR A 310 -4.02 9.19 25.57
C THR A 310 -4.12 9.06 24.05
N PRO A 311 -3.15 9.59 23.28
CA PRO A 311 -3.25 9.64 21.82
C PRO A 311 -3.28 8.23 21.22
N CYS A 312 -4.16 8.04 20.24
CA CYS A 312 -4.15 6.83 19.42
C CYS A 312 -2.99 6.89 18.42
N ASN A 313 -2.36 5.76 18.13
CA ASN A 313 -1.13 5.70 17.33
C ASN A 313 -1.28 5.06 15.95
N GLY A 314 -2.51 4.76 15.51
CA GLY A 314 -2.79 4.15 14.21
C GLY A 314 -2.92 2.62 14.24
N ILE A 315 -2.33 1.95 15.24
CA ILE A 315 -2.41 0.49 15.36
C ILE A 315 -3.85 0.09 15.71
N VAL A 316 -4.45 -0.77 14.86
CA VAL A 316 -5.71 -1.46 15.15
C VAL A 316 -5.38 -2.94 15.29
N GLY A 317 -4.96 -3.33 16.48
CA GLY A 317 -4.34 -4.64 16.60
C GLY A 317 -3.84 -5.01 17.98
N VAL A 318 -3.07 -6.10 17.99
CA VAL A 318 -2.39 -6.64 19.16
C VAL A 318 -0.91 -6.76 18.81
N VAL A 319 -0.19 -5.63 18.85
CA VAL A 319 1.21 -5.55 18.41
C VAL A 319 2.12 -6.47 19.25
N GLU A 320 1.76 -6.70 20.52
CA GLU A 320 2.46 -7.58 21.43
C GLU A 320 2.38 -9.08 21.05
N ASN A 321 1.49 -9.45 20.12
CA ASN A 321 1.47 -10.82 19.60
C ASN A 321 2.71 -11.16 18.75
N ALA A 322 3.49 -10.16 18.31
CA ALA A 322 4.68 -10.37 17.48
C ALA A 322 5.65 -11.43 18.03
N ASP A 323 5.85 -11.46 19.35
CA ASP A 323 6.76 -12.41 20.03
C ASP A 323 6.29 -13.87 19.94
N GLN A 324 5.02 -14.10 19.60
CA GLN A 324 4.41 -15.43 19.48
C GLN A 324 4.28 -15.89 18.02
N LEU A 325 4.66 -15.04 17.07
CA LEU A 325 4.53 -15.32 15.65
C LEU A 325 5.83 -15.88 15.08
N ASP A 326 5.69 -16.86 14.19
CA ASP A 326 6.78 -17.38 13.39
C ASP A 326 6.68 -16.78 11.98
N ALA A 327 7.48 -15.74 11.72
CA ALA A 327 7.45 -15.04 10.43
C ALA A 327 7.80 -15.95 9.24
N GLU A 328 8.60 -17.00 9.46
CA GLU A 328 8.94 -17.96 8.42
C GLU A 328 7.74 -18.84 8.08
N LEU A 329 6.99 -19.30 9.09
CA LEU A 329 5.73 -20.02 8.88
C LEU A 329 4.70 -19.15 8.13
N LEU A 330 4.55 -17.88 8.51
CA LEU A 330 3.63 -16.97 7.84
C LEU A 330 4.01 -16.80 6.36
N LEU A 331 5.28 -16.53 6.07
CA LEU A 331 5.79 -16.42 4.71
C LEU A 331 5.57 -17.71 3.90
N GLN A 332 5.86 -18.87 4.47
CA GLN A 332 5.65 -20.16 3.80
C GLN A 332 4.19 -20.38 3.41
N ARG A 333 3.24 -19.95 4.26
CA ARG A 333 1.81 -20.02 3.95
C ARG A 333 1.40 -19.09 2.81
N MET A 334 1.92 -17.87 2.79
CA MET A 334 1.68 -16.91 1.69
C MET A 334 2.25 -17.45 0.37
N LEU A 335 3.47 -18.00 0.40
CA LEU A 335 4.12 -18.61 -0.77
C LEU A 335 3.33 -19.80 -1.30
N ALA A 336 2.83 -20.68 -0.42
CA ALA A 336 2.09 -21.87 -0.82
C ALA A 336 0.85 -21.52 -1.66
N VAL A 337 -0.01 -20.62 -1.17
CA VAL A 337 -1.23 -20.23 -1.91
C VAL A 337 -0.89 -19.49 -3.21
N ALA A 338 0.18 -18.68 -3.21
CA ALA A 338 0.59 -17.96 -4.40
C ALA A 338 1.23 -18.86 -5.47
N SER A 339 2.00 -19.88 -5.06
CA SER A 339 2.52 -20.91 -5.96
C SER A 339 1.38 -21.69 -6.62
N ASP A 340 0.34 -22.09 -5.86
CA ASP A 340 -0.82 -22.79 -6.40
C ASP A 340 -1.55 -21.95 -7.48
N ASP A 341 -1.70 -20.65 -7.23
CA ASP A 341 -2.29 -19.73 -8.22
C ASP A 341 -1.44 -19.67 -9.50
N LEU A 342 -0.11 -19.56 -9.38
CA LEU A 342 0.79 -19.53 -10.53
C LEU A 342 0.74 -20.84 -11.34
N GLN A 343 0.65 -22.00 -10.67
CA GLN A 343 0.43 -23.29 -11.36
C GLN A 343 -0.90 -23.28 -12.12
N SER A 344 -1.96 -22.71 -11.55
CA SER A 344 -3.27 -22.58 -12.21
C SER A 344 -3.22 -21.69 -13.46
N LEU A 345 -2.32 -20.69 -13.46
CA LEU A 345 -2.01 -19.86 -14.63
C LEU A 345 -1.05 -20.56 -15.61
N GLY A 346 -0.58 -21.77 -15.30
CA GLY A 346 0.31 -22.56 -16.13
C GLY A 346 1.76 -22.10 -16.06
N ALA A 347 2.23 -21.63 -14.90
CA ALA A 347 3.65 -21.44 -14.61
C ALA A 347 4.33 -22.79 -14.33
N THR A 348 5.60 -22.91 -14.70
CA THR A 348 6.44 -24.05 -14.30
C THR A 348 7.09 -23.75 -12.96
N LEU A 349 6.76 -24.50 -11.92
CA LEU A 349 7.42 -24.42 -10.61
C LEU A 349 8.38 -25.62 -10.44
N PRO A 350 9.51 -25.43 -9.71
CA PRO A 350 10.53 -26.46 -9.52
C PRO A 350 10.07 -27.72 -8.77
#